data_AF-A0A6J6DR78-F1
#
_entry.id   AF-A0A6J6DR78-F1
#
_cell.length_a   1.000
_cell.length_b   1.000
_cell.length_c   1.000
_cell.angle_alpha   90.00
_cell.angle_beta   90.00
_cell.angle_gamma   90.00
#
_symmetry.space_group_name_H-M   'P 1'
#
loop_
_entity.id
_entity.type
_entity.pdbx_description
1 polymer ?
#
loop_
_entity_poly.entity_id
_entity_poly.type
_entity_poly.pdbx_seq_one_letter_code
_entity_poly.pdbx_strand_id
1 'polypeptide(L)'
;MPDGTIEDSKLDTNVNAYIAVGVWTHWLCTRDTSAVHALWPTVRRALNWVLDMRREDGAVIWAREVDSQPWGYALLTGCSSIRHALRCGAALADLLGDPQPEWTSAADVLDRLITTNLGAFEPKERWAMDWYYPVMTGAMTGAQAKARLAEGWDRFVLDDRGVRCVNDEQWVTAAETSECAIAHCAAGDRDIARELLLWTMPHRREDGAYWTGIVYPAEPEKTIVRFPADEYSAYTAAAIILAADAISSGSPASTLFTQPMVRKNAHLKARAL
;
A
#
# COMPACT_ATOMS: atom_id res chain seq x y z
N MET A 1 -22.57 4.23 -7.59
CA MET A 1 -23.51 3.39 -8.38
C MET A 1 -23.66 3.93 -9.80
N PRO A 2 -24.11 3.13 -10.81
CA PRO A 2 -24.26 3.57 -12.20
C PRO A 2 -25.20 4.78 -12.39
N ASP A 3 -26.06 5.05 -11.43
CA ASP A 3 -26.98 6.20 -11.36
C ASP A 3 -26.34 7.46 -10.73
N GLY A 4 -25.03 7.41 -10.41
CA GLY A 4 -24.32 8.50 -9.76
C GLY A 4 -24.61 8.65 -8.26
N THR A 5 -25.39 7.75 -7.66
CA THR A 5 -25.62 7.78 -6.21
C THR A 5 -24.36 7.37 -5.45
N ILE A 6 -24.16 8.05 -4.32
CA ILE A 6 -23.09 7.78 -3.36
C ILE A 6 -23.49 6.53 -2.57
N GLU A 7 -22.68 5.48 -2.69
CA GLU A 7 -22.87 4.24 -1.93
C GLU A 7 -22.32 4.38 -0.51
N ASP A 8 -21.14 5.00 -0.38
CA ASP A 8 -20.51 5.35 0.88
C ASP A 8 -19.93 6.77 0.76
N SER A 9 -20.37 7.67 1.65
CA SER A 9 -19.91 9.06 1.69
C SER A 9 -18.60 9.24 2.47
N LYS A 10 -18.14 8.20 3.17
CA LYS A 10 -16.93 8.22 3.97
C LYS A 10 -15.71 8.65 3.16
N LEU A 11 -14.86 9.45 3.79
CA LEU A 11 -13.57 9.85 3.24
C LEU A 11 -12.44 9.13 3.98
N ASP A 12 -11.82 8.15 3.34
CA ASP A 12 -10.65 7.44 3.87
C ASP A 12 -9.35 8.22 3.62
N THR A 13 -8.56 8.46 4.67
CA THR A 13 -7.33 9.25 4.59
C THR A 13 -6.26 8.58 3.72
N ASN A 14 -6.13 7.26 3.79
CA ASN A 14 -5.17 6.50 2.98
C ASN A 14 -5.51 6.52 1.49
N VAL A 15 -6.80 6.41 1.12
CA VAL A 15 -7.23 6.48 -0.29
C VAL A 15 -6.99 7.87 -0.86
N ASN A 16 -7.35 8.92 -0.10
CA ASN A 16 -7.12 10.30 -0.51
C ASN A 16 -5.63 10.63 -0.64
N ALA A 17 -4.78 10.11 0.24
CA ALA A 17 -3.33 10.30 0.15
C ALA A 17 -2.74 9.69 -1.13
N TYR A 18 -3.27 8.55 -1.59
CA TYR A 18 -2.68 7.72 -2.64
C TYR A 18 -2.63 8.39 -4.03
N ILE A 19 -3.33 9.51 -4.23
CA ILE A 19 -3.16 10.34 -5.44
C ILE A 19 -1.70 10.76 -5.64
N ALA A 20 -0.96 11.02 -4.56
CA ALA A 20 0.46 11.35 -4.63
C ALA A 20 1.29 10.21 -5.21
N VAL A 21 0.98 8.96 -4.83
CA VAL A 21 1.62 7.75 -5.36
C VAL A 21 1.31 7.63 -6.85
N GLY A 22 0.03 7.75 -7.24
CA GLY A 22 -0.38 7.67 -8.65
C GLY A 22 0.31 8.71 -9.56
N VAL A 23 0.38 9.96 -9.12
CA VAL A 23 1.05 11.04 -9.88
C VAL A 23 2.56 10.80 -9.96
N TRP A 24 3.19 10.33 -8.86
CA TRP A 24 4.61 9.99 -8.87
C TRP A 24 4.92 8.81 -9.79
N THR A 25 4.11 7.75 -9.76
CA THR A 25 4.20 6.61 -10.70
C THR A 25 4.06 7.07 -12.14
N HIS A 26 3.08 7.93 -12.44
CA HIS A 26 2.89 8.49 -13.76
C HIS A 26 4.15 9.22 -14.23
N TRP A 27 4.68 10.13 -13.40
CA TRP A 27 5.91 10.85 -13.73
C TRP A 27 7.11 9.92 -13.94
N LEU A 28 7.29 8.89 -13.11
CA LEU A 28 8.38 7.93 -13.28
C LEU A 28 8.32 7.24 -14.65
N CYS A 29 7.13 6.86 -15.09
CA CYS A 29 6.89 6.16 -16.35
C CYS A 29 6.96 7.08 -17.58
N THR A 30 6.37 8.28 -17.51
CA THR A 30 6.14 9.12 -18.70
C THR A 30 7.08 10.32 -18.77
N ARG A 31 7.63 10.77 -17.63
CA ARG A 31 8.34 12.04 -17.47
C ARG A 31 7.52 13.28 -17.88
N ASP A 32 6.19 13.16 -17.94
CA ASP A 32 5.29 14.25 -18.28
C ASP A 32 5.16 15.24 -17.11
N THR A 33 5.99 16.29 -17.12
CA THR A 33 5.93 17.36 -16.13
C THR A 33 4.67 18.21 -16.24
N SER A 34 4.03 18.29 -17.42
CA SER A 34 2.80 19.07 -17.61
C SER A 34 1.64 18.43 -16.85
N ALA A 35 1.50 17.10 -16.93
CA ALA A 35 0.52 16.35 -16.13
C ALA A 35 0.77 16.52 -14.63
N VAL A 36 2.03 16.47 -14.19
CA VAL A 36 2.40 16.72 -12.78
C VAL A 36 1.99 18.12 -12.33
N HIS A 37 2.33 19.16 -13.10
CA HIS A 37 1.93 20.54 -12.79
C HIS A 37 0.41 20.70 -12.70
N ALA A 38 -0.35 20.06 -13.60
CA ALA A 38 -1.80 20.11 -13.61
C ALA A 38 -2.43 19.45 -12.38
N LEU A 39 -1.87 18.33 -11.91
CA LEU A 39 -2.38 17.56 -10.77
C LEU A 39 -1.83 18.03 -9.42
N TRP A 40 -0.75 18.82 -9.41
CA TRP A 40 -0.11 19.29 -8.18
C TRP A 40 -1.05 19.96 -7.17
N PRO A 41 -1.97 20.88 -7.56
CA PRO A 41 -2.90 21.47 -6.62
C PRO A 41 -3.79 20.43 -5.92
N THR A 42 -4.15 19.35 -6.61
CA THR A 42 -4.95 18.25 -6.05
C THR A 42 -4.14 17.41 -5.07
N VAL A 43 -2.90 17.04 -5.43
CA VAL A 43 -1.99 16.33 -4.52
C VAL A 43 -1.78 17.12 -3.23
N ARG A 44 -1.50 18.42 -3.35
CA ARG A 44 -1.26 19.28 -2.18
C ARG A 44 -2.48 19.42 -1.28
N ARG A 45 -3.68 19.62 -1.85
CA ARG A 45 -4.93 19.68 -1.07
C ARG A 45 -5.19 18.35 -0.35
N ALA A 46 -5.02 17.23 -1.05
CA ALA A 46 -5.27 15.91 -0.49
C ALA A 46 -4.32 15.60 0.68
N LEU A 47 -3.01 15.79 0.49
CA LEU A 47 -2.04 15.49 1.55
C LEU A 47 -2.14 16.44 2.75
N ASN A 48 -2.46 17.73 2.54
CA ASN A 48 -2.70 18.63 3.65
C ASN A 48 -3.95 18.24 4.45
N TRP A 49 -5.05 17.90 3.77
CA TRP A 49 -6.25 17.40 4.44
C TRP A 49 -5.99 16.11 5.22
N VAL A 50 -5.18 15.20 4.69
CA VAL A 50 -4.75 13.98 5.39
C VAL A 50 -3.94 14.31 6.65
N LEU A 51 -3.10 15.35 6.62
CA LEU A 51 -2.33 15.77 7.81
C LEU A 51 -3.17 16.52 8.85
N ASP A 52 -4.27 17.18 8.45
CA ASP A 52 -5.24 17.77 9.38
C ASP A 52 -5.95 16.70 10.22
N MET A 53 -5.92 15.44 9.76
CA MET A 53 -6.52 14.27 10.40
C MET A 53 -5.53 13.53 11.32
N ARG A 54 -4.38 14.14 11.61
CA ARG A 54 -3.32 13.58 12.46
C ARG A 54 -3.62 13.80 13.94
N ARG A 55 -3.40 12.75 14.74
CA ARG A 55 -3.44 12.76 16.21
C ARG A 55 -2.19 13.41 16.79
N GLU A 56 -2.22 13.71 18.08
CA GLU A 56 -1.07 14.29 18.81
C GLU A 56 0.19 13.40 18.76
N ASP A 57 0.02 12.07 18.78
CA ASP A 57 1.12 11.11 18.66
C ASP A 57 1.71 11.03 17.25
N GLY A 58 1.02 11.61 16.25
CA GLY A 58 1.42 11.63 14.85
C GLY A 58 0.75 10.57 13.97
N ALA A 59 -0.03 9.64 14.53
CA ALA A 59 -0.82 8.71 13.73
C ALA A 59 -1.96 9.44 13.01
N VAL A 60 -2.34 9.00 11.81
CA VAL A 60 -3.44 9.60 11.04
C VAL A 60 -4.69 8.74 11.18
N ILE A 61 -5.80 9.35 11.60
CA ILE A 61 -7.06 8.62 11.77
C ILE A 61 -7.58 8.13 10.42
N TRP A 62 -8.24 6.97 10.44
CA TRP A 62 -8.54 6.24 9.21
C TRP A 62 -9.49 6.99 8.28
N ALA A 63 -10.57 7.54 8.83
CA ALA A 63 -11.60 8.14 8.02
C ALA A 63 -12.36 9.23 8.77
N ARG A 64 -13.22 9.92 8.03
CA ARG A 64 -14.27 10.79 8.56
C ARG A 64 -15.51 10.71 7.67
N GLU A 65 -16.68 10.71 8.30
CA GLU A 65 -17.95 10.95 7.59
C GLU A 65 -18.08 12.43 7.25
N VAL A 66 -18.66 12.73 6.10
CA VAL A 66 -18.77 14.11 5.58
C VAL A 66 -19.31 15.08 6.66
N ASP A 67 -20.36 14.67 7.36
CA ASP A 67 -21.09 15.50 8.34
C ASP A 67 -20.95 15.03 9.79
N SER A 68 -20.02 14.12 10.10
CA SER A 68 -19.89 13.56 11.44
C SER A 68 -18.45 13.58 11.99
N GLN A 69 -18.32 13.25 13.28
CA GLN A 69 -17.02 13.20 13.94
C GLN A 69 -16.12 12.15 13.28
N PRO A 70 -14.82 12.45 13.11
CA PRO A 70 -13.86 11.45 12.66
C PRO A 70 -13.88 10.19 13.52
N TRP A 71 -13.48 9.06 12.94
CA TRP A 71 -13.21 7.86 13.73
C TRP A 71 -12.07 8.14 14.72
N GLY A 72 -12.17 7.57 15.92
CA GLY A 72 -11.20 7.80 17.01
C GLY A 72 -9.90 6.99 16.91
N TYR A 73 -9.69 6.25 15.83
CA TYR A 73 -8.56 5.32 15.70
C TYR A 73 -7.81 5.45 14.37
N ALA A 74 -6.54 5.05 14.39
CA ALA A 74 -5.66 4.97 13.24
C ALA A 74 -5.38 3.50 12.89
N LEU A 75 -5.26 3.17 11.60
CA LEU A 75 -4.91 1.83 11.13
C LEU A 75 -3.41 1.76 10.81
N LEU A 76 -2.75 0.67 11.18
CA LEU A 76 -1.34 0.42 10.83
C LEU A 76 -1.17 0.37 9.32
N THR A 77 -2.01 -0.40 8.63
CA THR A 77 -2.09 -0.45 7.16
C THR A 77 -2.30 0.95 6.54
N GLY A 78 -3.28 1.70 7.06
CA GLY A 78 -3.60 3.05 6.56
C GLY A 78 -2.43 4.03 6.73
N CYS A 79 -1.82 4.08 7.92
CA CYS A 79 -0.67 4.92 8.20
C CYS A 79 0.58 4.49 7.40
N SER A 80 0.76 3.20 7.13
CA SER A 80 1.81 2.70 6.24
C SER A 80 1.64 3.25 4.81
N SER A 81 0.42 3.24 4.29
CA SER A 81 0.09 3.80 2.96
C SER A 81 0.24 5.32 2.92
N ILE A 82 -0.22 6.03 3.95
CA ILE A 82 -0.09 7.49 4.06
C ILE A 82 1.38 7.89 4.13
N ARG A 83 2.19 7.17 4.92
CA ARG A 83 3.65 7.38 4.97
C ARG A 83 4.26 7.29 3.57
N HIS A 84 3.89 6.27 2.79
CA HIS A 84 4.38 6.11 1.41
C HIS A 84 3.94 7.26 0.51
N ALA A 85 2.68 7.65 0.59
CA ALA A 85 2.12 8.77 -0.16
C ALA A 85 2.79 10.11 0.19
N LEU A 86 3.12 10.36 1.45
CA LEU A 86 3.84 11.55 1.89
C LEU A 86 5.26 11.60 1.30
N ARG A 87 5.96 10.45 1.20
CA ARG A 87 7.26 10.39 0.52
C ARG A 87 7.14 10.65 -0.98
N CYS A 88 6.12 10.10 -1.65
CA CYS A 88 5.82 10.39 -3.05
C CYS A 88 5.49 11.87 -3.27
N GLY A 89 4.65 12.45 -2.40
CA GLY A 89 4.30 13.86 -2.42
C GLY A 89 5.51 14.77 -2.22
N ALA A 90 6.40 14.43 -1.29
CA ALA A 90 7.64 15.18 -1.07
C ALA A 90 8.55 15.16 -2.32
N ALA A 91 8.64 14.01 -3.02
CA ALA A 91 9.41 13.93 -4.25
C ALA A 91 8.80 14.74 -5.41
N LEU A 92 7.46 14.79 -5.49
CA LEU A 92 6.74 15.67 -6.42
C LEU A 92 6.99 17.15 -6.09
N ALA A 93 6.95 17.53 -4.81
CA ALA A 93 7.28 18.88 -4.33
C ALA A 93 8.71 19.29 -4.74
N ASP A 94 9.69 18.41 -4.51
CA ASP A 94 11.09 18.65 -4.89
C ASP A 94 11.23 18.82 -6.41
N LEU A 95 10.53 18.00 -7.21
CA LEU A 95 10.52 18.11 -8.66
C LEU A 95 9.97 19.47 -9.14
N LEU A 96 8.98 20.01 -8.44
CA LEU A 96 8.30 21.27 -8.79
C LEU A 96 8.94 22.52 -8.16
N GLY A 97 9.93 22.35 -7.27
CA GLY A 97 10.52 23.45 -6.51
C GLY A 97 9.57 24.06 -5.47
N ASP A 98 8.59 23.31 -4.98
CA ASP A 98 7.61 23.71 -3.95
C ASP A 98 7.75 22.81 -2.71
N PRO A 99 8.87 22.91 -1.95
CA PRO A 99 9.20 21.97 -0.89
C PRO A 99 8.16 21.94 0.24
N GLN A 100 7.76 20.74 0.64
CA GLN A 100 6.77 20.48 1.70
C GLN A 100 7.44 19.77 2.90
N PRO A 101 8.20 20.50 3.76
CA PRO A 101 8.99 19.89 4.84
C PRO A 101 8.13 19.19 5.90
N GLU A 102 6.89 19.63 6.11
CA GLU A 102 5.95 18.97 7.03
C GLU A 102 5.65 17.54 6.58
N TRP A 103 5.47 17.29 5.29
CA TRP A 103 5.15 15.95 4.77
C TRP A 103 6.29 14.96 5.05
N THR A 104 7.53 15.41 4.86
CA THR A 104 8.72 14.61 5.20
C THR A 104 8.78 14.31 6.70
N SER A 105 8.53 15.34 7.53
CA SER A 105 8.55 15.21 8.99
C SER A 105 7.46 14.28 9.52
N ALA A 106 6.24 14.38 8.98
CA ALA A 106 5.13 13.50 9.31
C ALA A 106 5.42 12.04 8.90
N ALA A 107 6.00 11.83 7.71
CA ALA A 107 6.43 10.49 7.30
C ALA A 107 7.50 9.90 8.25
N ASP A 108 8.44 10.72 8.74
CA ASP A 108 9.44 10.27 9.72
C ASP A 108 8.82 9.93 11.10
N VAL A 109 7.76 10.62 11.50
CA VAL A 109 7.01 10.31 12.72
C VAL A 109 6.29 8.97 12.57
N LEU A 110 5.60 8.76 11.43
CA LEU A 110 4.94 7.50 11.11
C LEU A 110 5.95 6.34 11.05
N ASP A 111 7.14 6.55 10.48
CA ASP A 111 8.22 5.55 10.51
C ASP A 111 8.55 5.10 11.93
N ARG A 112 8.70 6.04 12.86
CA ARG A 112 8.99 5.71 14.26
C ARG A 112 7.82 4.98 14.91
N LEU A 113 6.59 5.44 14.72
CA LEU A 113 5.41 4.77 15.30
C LEU A 113 5.27 3.34 14.79
N ILE A 114 5.34 3.13 13.47
CA ILE A 114 5.21 1.82 12.84
C ILE A 114 6.30 0.86 13.33
N THR A 115 7.53 1.35 13.51
CA THR A 115 8.67 0.49 13.88
C THR A 115 8.82 0.25 15.38
N THR A 116 8.22 1.09 16.25
CA THR A 116 8.49 1.04 17.69
C THR A 116 7.24 0.97 18.59
N ASN A 117 6.06 1.35 18.10
CA ASN A 117 4.84 1.42 18.91
C ASN A 117 3.60 1.02 18.10
N LEU A 118 3.45 -0.28 17.85
CA LEU A 118 2.24 -0.81 17.18
C LEU A 118 0.95 -0.57 17.98
N GLY A 119 1.05 -0.36 19.31
CA GLY A 119 -0.09 -0.02 20.17
C GLY A 119 -0.69 1.37 19.90
N ALA A 120 -0.07 2.19 19.05
CA ALA A 120 -0.65 3.45 18.57
C ALA A 120 -1.81 3.25 17.57
N PHE A 121 -1.94 2.05 17.01
CA PHE A 121 -2.92 1.70 15.98
C PHE A 121 -3.97 0.73 16.53
N GLU A 122 -5.16 0.77 15.93
CA GLU A 122 -6.22 -0.21 16.19
C GLU A 122 -5.73 -1.60 15.76
N PRO A 123 -5.79 -2.62 16.63
CA PRO A 123 -5.30 -3.95 16.29
C PRO A 123 -6.17 -4.58 15.19
N LYS A 124 -5.57 -4.82 14.03
CA LYS A 124 -6.17 -5.58 12.92
C LYS A 124 -5.38 -6.86 12.65
N GLU A 125 -4.98 -7.59 13.69
CA GLU A 125 -4.23 -8.86 13.59
C GLU A 125 -4.93 -9.96 12.78
N ARG A 126 -6.26 -9.85 12.63
CA ARG A 126 -7.07 -10.72 11.79
C ARG A 126 -6.78 -10.54 10.29
N TRP A 127 -6.34 -9.36 9.84
CA TRP A 127 -6.20 -9.00 8.43
C TRP A 127 -4.73 -9.03 7.97
N ALA A 128 -4.46 -9.64 6.81
CA ALA A 128 -3.09 -9.82 6.31
C ALA A 128 -2.37 -8.51 5.98
N MET A 129 -3.10 -7.47 5.61
CA MET A 129 -2.52 -6.17 5.28
C MET A 129 -1.70 -5.59 6.44
N ASP A 130 -2.17 -5.73 7.69
CA ASP A 130 -1.45 -5.26 8.89
C ASP A 130 -0.13 -6.01 9.13
N TRP A 131 0.04 -7.17 8.51
CA TRP A 131 1.27 -7.93 8.52
C TRP A 131 2.28 -7.43 7.49
N TYR A 132 1.91 -7.33 6.20
CA TYR A 132 2.87 -7.04 5.13
C TYR A 132 2.96 -5.57 4.71
N TYR A 133 1.96 -4.71 4.95
CA TYR A 133 1.98 -3.30 4.51
C TYR A 133 3.16 -2.50 5.05
N PRO A 134 3.55 -2.60 6.34
CA PRO A 134 4.71 -1.90 6.85
C PRO A 134 5.99 -2.17 6.03
N VAL A 135 6.12 -3.38 5.49
CA VAL A 135 7.24 -3.77 4.63
C VAL A 135 7.04 -3.26 3.21
N MET A 136 5.87 -3.52 2.60
CA MET A 136 5.55 -3.11 1.23
C MET A 136 5.73 -1.60 0.99
N THR A 137 5.38 -0.78 1.99
CA THR A 137 5.44 0.69 1.90
C THR A 137 6.80 1.27 2.31
N GLY A 138 7.73 0.42 2.74
CA GLY A 138 9.10 0.77 3.13
C GLY A 138 9.20 1.46 4.50
N ALA A 139 8.22 1.29 5.39
CA ALA A 139 8.31 1.73 6.78
C ALA A 139 9.20 0.79 7.63
N MET A 140 9.11 -0.52 7.37
CA MET A 140 10.04 -1.53 7.86
C MET A 140 10.93 -2.00 6.72
N THR A 141 12.24 -2.07 6.93
CA THR A 141 13.22 -2.48 5.90
C THR A 141 14.28 -3.41 6.49
N GLY A 142 15.10 -4.03 5.63
CA GLY A 142 16.23 -4.86 6.05
C GLY A 142 15.82 -6.02 6.97
N ALA A 143 16.58 -6.23 8.06
CA ALA A 143 16.34 -7.33 8.99
C ALA A 143 14.96 -7.26 9.66
N GLN A 144 14.45 -6.06 9.95
CA GLN A 144 13.12 -5.88 10.54
C GLN A 144 12.02 -6.33 9.58
N ALA A 145 12.15 -5.99 8.29
CA ALA A 145 11.20 -6.44 7.28
C ALA A 145 11.18 -7.97 7.16
N LYS A 146 12.35 -8.61 7.11
CA LYS A 146 12.45 -10.08 7.04
C LYS A 146 11.84 -10.76 8.26
N ALA A 147 12.15 -10.25 9.46
CA ALA A 147 11.58 -10.79 10.70
C ALA A 147 10.05 -10.66 10.72
N ARG A 148 9.52 -9.50 10.31
CA ARG A 148 8.07 -9.26 10.24
C ARG A 148 7.38 -10.19 9.25
N LEU A 149 7.94 -10.36 8.05
CA LEU A 149 7.39 -11.29 7.05
C LEU A 149 7.42 -12.74 7.58
N ALA A 150 8.53 -13.18 8.17
CA ALA A 150 8.62 -14.53 8.73
C ALA A 150 7.57 -14.78 9.85
N GLU A 151 7.30 -13.80 10.71
CA GLU A 151 6.34 -13.93 11.83
C GLU A 151 4.91 -14.25 11.39
N GLY A 152 4.46 -13.68 10.26
CA GLY A 152 3.08 -13.85 9.78
C GLY A 152 2.88 -14.94 8.74
N TRP A 153 3.95 -15.60 8.29
CA TRP A 153 3.90 -16.57 7.19
C TRP A 153 2.87 -17.68 7.46
N ASP A 154 3.05 -18.46 8.53
CA ASP A 154 2.17 -19.60 8.86
C ASP A 154 0.71 -19.17 9.12
N ARG A 155 0.52 -17.90 9.51
CA ARG A 155 -0.80 -17.34 9.84
C ARG A 155 -1.59 -16.98 8.59
N PHE A 156 -0.93 -16.44 7.57
CA PHE A 156 -1.60 -15.86 6.42
C PHE A 156 -1.35 -16.61 5.12
N VAL A 157 -0.26 -17.34 4.99
CA VAL A 157 0.06 -18.07 3.77
C VAL A 157 -0.56 -19.46 3.81
N LEU A 158 -1.25 -19.79 2.73
CA LEU A 158 -1.59 -21.15 2.37
C LEU A 158 -0.60 -21.59 1.30
N ASP A 159 0.33 -22.47 1.67
CA ASP A 159 1.29 -23.06 0.74
C ASP A 159 0.57 -23.55 -0.51
N ASP A 160 1.16 -23.31 -1.68
CA ASP A 160 0.62 -23.60 -3.01
C ASP A 160 -0.67 -22.87 -3.44
N ARG A 161 -1.20 -21.97 -2.59
CA ARG A 161 -2.44 -21.23 -2.85
C ARG A 161 -2.29 -19.72 -2.88
N GLY A 162 -1.56 -19.13 -1.95
CA GLY A 162 -1.45 -17.68 -1.80
C GLY A 162 -1.70 -17.17 -0.38
N VAL A 163 -2.02 -15.89 -0.27
CA VAL A 163 -2.21 -15.17 0.99
C VAL A 163 -3.69 -15.04 1.29
N ARG A 164 -4.07 -15.46 2.50
CA ARG A 164 -5.41 -15.26 3.06
C ARG A 164 -5.65 -13.77 3.29
N CYS A 165 -6.84 -13.27 2.98
CA CYS A 165 -7.23 -11.91 3.37
C CYS A 165 -7.36 -11.78 4.90
N VAL A 166 -7.89 -12.82 5.54
CA VAL A 166 -8.08 -12.91 6.99
C VAL A 166 -7.60 -14.26 7.54
N ASN A 167 -7.08 -14.30 8.75
CA ASN A 167 -6.42 -15.49 9.30
C ASN A 167 -7.37 -16.58 9.83
N ASP A 168 -8.65 -16.28 9.97
CA ASP A 168 -9.68 -17.20 10.46
C ASP A 168 -10.48 -17.87 9.34
N GLU A 169 -10.20 -17.52 8.08
CA GLU A 169 -10.82 -18.10 6.90
C GLU A 169 -9.76 -18.55 5.89
N GLN A 170 -10.02 -19.64 5.18
CA GLN A 170 -9.18 -20.09 4.07
C GLN A 170 -9.49 -19.32 2.77
N TRP A 171 -9.76 -18.01 2.91
CA TRP A 171 -10.09 -17.12 1.81
C TRP A 171 -8.84 -16.41 1.30
N VAL A 172 -8.27 -16.95 0.22
CA VAL A 172 -7.10 -16.39 -0.47
C VAL A 172 -7.56 -15.39 -1.51
N THR A 173 -6.83 -14.28 -1.64
CA THR A 173 -7.14 -13.23 -2.60
C THR A 173 -5.94 -12.90 -3.47
N ALA A 174 -6.21 -12.62 -4.74
CA ALA A 174 -5.15 -12.32 -5.71
C ALA A 174 -4.42 -11.02 -5.37
N ALA A 175 -5.14 -10.02 -4.83
CA ALA A 175 -4.56 -8.74 -4.43
C ALA A 175 -3.58 -8.92 -3.25
N GLU A 176 -4.02 -9.49 -2.13
CA GLU A 176 -3.17 -9.71 -0.95
C GLU A 176 -1.97 -10.59 -1.27
N THR A 177 -2.16 -11.61 -2.11
CA THR A 177 -1.04 -12.45 -2.58
C THR A 177 -0.02 -11.64 -3.38
N SER A 178 -0.48 -10.78 -4.30
CA SER A 178 0.39 -9.94 -5.12
C SER A 178 1.08 -8.84 -4.32
N GLU A 179 0.38 -8.20 -3.39
CA GLU A 179 0.95 -7.16 -2.54
C GLU A 179 1.97 -7.73 -1.54
N CYS A 180 1.70 -8.91 -0.99
CA CYS A 180 2.69 -9.64 -0.19
C CYS A 180 3.91 -10.02 -1.03
N ALA A 181 3.74 -10.38 -2.30
CA ALA A 181 4.85 -10.59 -3.22
C ALA A 181 5.70 -9.32 -3.39
N ILE A 182 5.08 -8.14 -3.50
CA ILE A 182 5.80 -6.86 -3.52
C ILE A 182 6.59 -6.66 -2.21
N ALA A 183 5.98 -6.95 -1.06
CA ALA A 183 6.65 -6.86 0.25
C ALA A 183 7.89 -7.77 0.35
N HIS A 184 7.78 -9.04 -0.09
CA HIS A 184 8.93 -9.95 -0.16
C HIS A 184 10.00 -9.45 -1.14
N CYS A 185 9.59 -8.91 -2.30
CA CYS A 185 10.52 -8.31 -3.24
C CYS A 185 11.26 -7.11 -2.63
N ALA A 186 10.57 -6.26 -1.87
CA ALA A 186 11.15 -5.12 -1.14
C ALA A 186 12.10 -5.56 -0.02
N ALA A 187 11.83 -6.70 0.62
CA ALA A 187 12.73 -7.32 1.60
C ALA A 187 13.94 -8.03 0.96
N GLY A 188 13.97 -8.15 -0.37
CA GLY A 188 15.03 -8.80 -1.13
C GLY A 188 14.83 -10.30 -1.38
N ASP A 189 13.68 -10.87 -0.99
CA ASP A 189 13.34 -12.28 -1.15
C ASP A 189 12.62 -12.51 -2.49
N ARG A 190 13.34 -12.29 -3.59
CA ARG A 190 12.76 -12.29 -4.95
C ARG A 190 12.18 -13.63 -5.40
N ASP A 191 12.75 -14.75 -4.95
CA ASP A 191 12.24 -16.08 -5.30
C ASP A 191 10.88 -16.35 -4.66
N ILE A 192 10.72 -15.98 -3.38
CA ILE A 192 9.43 -16.05 -2.67
C ILE A 192 8.41 -15.11 -3.34
N ALA A 193 8.81 -13.89 -3.68
CA ALA A 193 7.94 -12.95 -4.39
C ALA A 193 7.43 -13.54 -5.72
N ARG A 194 8.31 -14.18 -6.49
CA ARG A 194 7.93 -14.84 -7.74
C ARG A 194 6.97 -16.00 -7.51
N GLU A 195 7.21 -16.81 -6.49
CA GLU A 195 6.34 -17.94 -6.14
C GLU A 195 4.94 -17.47 -5.74
N LEU A 196 4.83 -16.48 -4.85
CA LEU A 196 3.56 -15.87 -4.46
C LEU A 196 2.81 -15.34 -5.70
N LEU A 197 3.49 -14.62 -6.59
CA LEU A 197 2.85 -14.12 -7.81
C LEU A 197 2.34 -15.27 -8.70
N LEU A 198 3.08 -16.39 -8.82
CA LEU A 198 2.64 -17.55 -9.58
C LEU A 198 1.42 -18.25 -8.95
N TRP A 199 1.30 -18.22 -7.62
CA TRP A 199 0.12 -18.75 -6.93
C TRP A 199 -1.16 -17.96 -7.19
N THR A 200 -1.09 -16.77 -7.79
CA THR A 200 -2.28 -16.03 -8.22
C THR A 200 -2.91 -16.58 -9.51
N MET A 201 -2.21 -17.45 -10.25
CA MET A 201 -2.68 -17.97 -11.54
C MET A 201 -4.06 -18.65 -11.51
N PRO A 202 -4.47 -19.41 -10.47
CA PRO A 202 -5.83 -19.96 -10.36
C PRO A 202 -6.94 -18.90 -10.31
N HIS A 203 -6.62 -17.65 -9.93
CA HIS A 203 -7.56 -16.54 -9.95
C HIS A 203 -7.75 -15.96 -11.36
N ARG A 204 -6.85 -16.25 -12.30
CA ARG A 204 -6.90 -15.68 -13.64
C ARG A 204 -8.07 -16.25 -14.45
N ARG A 205 -8.84 -15.36 -15.04
CA ARG A 205 -9.97 -15.62 -15.94
C ARG A 205 -9.50 -15.81 -17.38
N GLU A 206 -10.37 -16.37 -18.21
CA GLU A 206 -10.13 -16.54 -19.65
C GLU A 206 -9.92 -15.21 -20.38
N ASP A 207 -10.63 -14.16 -19.96
CA ASP A 207 -10.49 -12.78 -20.46
C ASP A 207 -9.22 -12.07 -19.96
N GLY A 208 -8.44 -12.71 -19.09
CA GLY A 208 -7.21 -12.19 -18.51
C GLY A 208 -7.39 -11.35 -17.24
N ALA A 209 -8.63 -11.04 -16.83
CA ALA A 209 -8.89 -10.44 -15.52
C ALA A 209 -8.64 -11.46 -14.39
N TYR A 210 -8.65 -11.00 -13.13
CA TYR A 210 -8.44 -11.85 -11.96
C TYR A 210 -9.65 -11.76 -11.04
N TRP A 211 -10.17 -12.93 -10.64
CA TRP A 211 -11.14 -13.02 -9.55
C TRP A 211 -10.54 -12.44 -8.26
N THR A 212 -11.35 -11.74 -7.47
CA THR A 212 -10.90 -11.19 -6.19
C THR A 212 -10.33 -12.27 -5.29
N GLY A 213 -11.10 -13.34 -5.02
CA GLY A 213 -10.68 -14.38 -4.10
C GLY A 213 -11.26 -15.76 -4.34
N ILE A 214 -10.59 -16.74 -3.76
CA ILE A 214 -10.92 -18.16 -3.77
C ILE A 214 -10.93 -18.64 -2.33
N VAL A 215 -12.02 -19.25 -1.91
CA VAL A 215 -12.12 -19.93 -0.62
C VAL A 215 -11.74 -21.38 -0.83
N TYR A 216 -10.64 -21.77 -0.19
CA TYR A 216 -10.20 -23.16 -0.15
C TYR A 216 -10.89 -23.86 1.02
N PRO A 217 -11.53 -25.00 0.80
CA PRO A 217 -12.18 -25.71 1.89
C PRO A 217 -11.18 -26.44 2.76
N ALA A 218 -11.39 -26.40 4.08
CA ALA A 218 -10.60 -27.19 5.03
C ALA A 218 -10.85 -28.70 4.91
N GLU A 219 -12.03 -29.10 4.44
CA GLU A 219 -12.43 -30.49 4.21
C GLU A 219 -12.34 -30.81 2.71
N PRO A 220 -11.62 -31.88 2.30
CA PRO A 220 -11.42 -32.23 0.89
C PRO A 220 -12.70 -32.43 0.07
N GLU A 221 -13.80 -32.82 0.73
CA GLU A 221 -15.12 -33.06 0.13
C GLU A 221 -15.91 -31.79 -0.19
N LYS A 222 -15.51 -30.62 0.33
CA LYS A 222 -16.19 -29.35 0.07
C LYS A 222 -15.67 -28.72 -1.23
N THR A 223 -16.52 -27.92 -1.87
CA THR A 223 -16.21 -27.28 -3.16
C THR A 223 -15.41 -25.99 -2.96
N ILE A 224 -14.40 -25.78 -3.81
CA ILE A 224 -13.73 -24.49 -3.94
C ILE A 224 -14.72 -23.45 -4.49
N VAL A 225 -14.90 -22.33 -3.80
CA VAL A 225 -15.82 -21.27 -4.21
C VAL A 225 -15.10 -19.95 -4.40
N ARG A 226 -15.64 -19.09 -5.27
CA ARG A 226 -15.15 -17.72 -5.46
C ARG A 226 -15.86 -16.80 -4.49
N PHE A 227 -15.11 -15.92 -3.85
CA PHE A 227 -15.66 -14.91 -2.95
C PHE A 227 -14.89 -13.58 -3.06
N PRO A 228 -15.59 -12.44 -3.18
CA PRO A 228 -17.03 -12.31 -3.42
C PRO A 228 -17.47 -12.96 -4.76
N ALA A 229 -18.74 -13.34 -4.86
CA ALA A 229 -19.24 -14.04 -6.05
C ALA A 229 -19.13 -13.14 -7.29
N ASP A 230 -18.56 -13.70 -8.36
CA ASP A 230 -18.35 -13.05 -9.65
C ASP A 230 -17.57 -11.72 -9.61
N GLU A 231 -16.84 -11.44 -8.53
CA GLU A 231 -16.12 -10.17 -8.39
C GLU A 231 -14.72 -10.22 -9.00
N TYR A 232 -14.43 -9.22 -9.82
CA TYR A 232 -13.11 -8.89 -10.33
C TYR A 232 -12.99 -7.36 -10.35
N SER A 233 -11.85 -6.83 -9.91
CA SER A 233 -11.69 -5.39 -9.73
C SER A 233 -10.45 -4.87 -10.46
N ALA A 234 -10.47 -3.58 -10.80
CA ALA A 234 -9.28 -2.90 -11.32
C ALA A 234 -8.14 -2.88 -10.29
N TYR A 235 -8.47 -2.88 -8.99
CA TYR A 235 -7.49 -2.95 -7.91
C TYR A 235 -6.75 -4.29 -7.92
N THR A 236 -7.46 -5.41 -8.03
CA THR A 236 -6.86 -6.75 -8.13
C THR A 236 -5.91 -6.85 -9.33
N ALA A 237 -6.35 -6.35 -10.50
CA ALA A 237 -5.51 -6.31 -11.70
C ALA A 237 -4.27 -5.42 -11.51
N ALA A 238 -4.42 -4.26 -10.87
CA ALA A 238 -3.32 -3.35 -10.59
C ALA A 238 -2.28 -3.99 -9.66
N ALA A 239 -2.71 -4.69 -8.60
CA ALA A 239 -1.81 -5.38 -7.68
C ALA A 239 -0.95 -6.44 -8.40
N ILE A 240 -1.56 -7.23 -9.28
CA ILE A 240 -0.86 -8.23 -10.13
C ILE A 240 0.19 -7.55 -11.02
N ILE A 241 -0.19 -6.47 -11.71
CA ILE A 241 0.71 -5.73 -12.60
C ILE A 241 1.88 -5.13 -11.82
N LEU A 242 1.61 -4.51 -10.68
CA LEU A 242 2.64 -3.90 -9.83
C LEU A 242 3.60 -4.96 -9.26
N ALA A 243 3.11 -6.13 -8.86
CA ALA A 243 3.94 -7.23 -8.41
C ALA A 243 4.85 -7.75 -9.53
N ALA A 244 4.29 -7.97 -10.73
CA ALA A 244 5.05 -8.39 -11.89
C ALA A 244 6.14 -7.36 -12.26
N ASP A 245 5.81 -6.07 -12.23
CA ASP A 245 6.74 -4.98 -12.52
C ASP A 245 7.86 -4.88 -11.49
N ALA A 246 7.53 -4.95 -10.20
CA ALA A 246 8.50 -4.93 -9.10
C ALA A 246 9.49 -6.10 -9.17
N ILE A 247 9.00 -7.32 -9.46
CA ILE A 247 9.82 -8.52 -9.56
C ILE A 247 10.73 -8.45 -10.78
N SER A 248 10.16 -8.15 -11.96
CA SER A 248 10.87 -8.15 -13.26
C SER A 248 11.73 -6.92 -13.50
N SER A 249 11.52 -5.84 -12.75
CA SER A 249 12.11 -4.51 -13.02
C SER A 249 11.80 -4.01 -14.44
N GLY A 250 10.57 -4.23 -14.90
CA GLY A 250 10.15 -4.01 -16.30
C GLY A 250 9.92 -2.55 -16.67
N SER A 251 9.54 -1.71 -15.71
CA SER A 251 9.24 -0.30 -15.91
C SER A 251 10.19 0.63 -15.12
N PRO A 252 10.29 1.91 -15.51
CA PRO A 252 10.96 2.93 -14.70
C PRO A 252 10.39 3.12 -13.29
N ALA A 253 9.15 2.70 -13.04
CA ALA A 253 8.48 2.77 -11.75
C ALA A 253 8.60 1.49 -10.91
N SER A 254 9.26 0.44 -11.41
CA SER A 254 9.39 -0.86 -10.74
C SER A 254 10.04 -0.81 -9.34
N THR A 255 10.76 0.26 -9.04
CA THR A 255 11.40 0.49 -7.73
C THR A 255 10.51 1.21 -6.72
N LEU A 256 9.30 1.65 -7.12
CA LEU A 256 8.40 2.46 -6.31
C LEU A 256 8.17 1.87 -4.91
N PHE A 257 7.90 0.57 -4.83
CA PHE A 257 7.67 -0.14 -3.57
C PHE A 257 8.88 -0.94 -3.07
N THR A 258 9.89 -1.16 -3.91
CA THR A 258 11.02 -2.05 -3.58
C THR A 258 12.28 -1.32 -3.15
N GLN A 259 12.33 0.01 -3.29
CA GLN A 259 13.43 0.84 -2.79
C GLN A 259 12.91 1.94 -1.89
N PRO A 260 13.55 2.16 -0.72
CA PRO A 260 13.22 3.31 0.12
C PRO A 260 13.43 4.61 -0.66
N MET A 261 12.43 5.49 -0.67
CA MET A 261 12.58 6.84 -1.21
C MET A 261 13.58 7.61 -0.33
N VAL A 262 14.84 7.65 -0.75
CA VAL A 262 15.93 8.32 -0.02
C VAL A 262 15.69 9.83 -0.02
N ARG A 263 15.90 10.48 1.14
CA ARG A 263 15.96 11.94 1.24
C ARG A 263 17.00 12.49 0.27
N LYS A 264 16.59 13.19 -0.79
CA LYS A 264 17.49 14.15 -1.46
C LYS A 264 17.54 15.45 -0.65
N ASN A 265 18.14 15.38 0.54
CA ASN A 265 18.48 16.57 1.34
C ASN A 265 19.88 16.44 1.97
N ALA A 266 20.80 15.75 1.31
CA ALA A 266 22.22 15.69 1.72
C ALA A 266 23.09 16.82 1.11
N HIS A 267 22.52 17.73 0.31
CA HIS A 267 23.30 18.76 -0.40
C HIS A 267 23.05 20.20 0.09
N LEU A 268 22.13 20.41 1.04
CA LEU A 268 21.81 21.76 1.55
C LEU A 268 22.67 22.22 2.74
N LYS A 269 23.74 21.51 3.10
CA LYS A 269 24.78 22.02 4.01
C LYS A 269 26.17 21.51 3.63
N ALA A 270 26.88 22.31 2.84
CA ALA A 270 28.32 22.65 3.00
C ALA A 270 28.91 23.16 1.67
N ARG A 271 28.63 24.42 1.35
CA ARG A 271 29.60 25.35 0.73
C ARG A 271 29.02 26.77 0.72
N ALA A 272 28.98 27.36 1.90
CA ALA A 272 29.25 28.77 2.07
C ALA A 272 30.59 28.85 2.81
N LEU A 273 31.48 29.71 2.29
CA LEU A 273 32.94 29.82 2.50
C LEU A 273 33.77 28.93 1.58
#